data_AF-A0A3D5FDA9-F1
#
_entry.id   AF-A0A3D5FDA9-F1
#
_cell.length_a   1.000
_cell.length_b   1.000
_cell.length_c   1.000
_cell.angle_alpha   90.00
_cell.angle_beta   90.00
_cell.angle_gamma   90.00
#
_symmetry.space_group_name_H-M   'P 1'
#
loop_
_entity.id
_entity.type
_entity.pdbx_description
1 polymer ?
#
loop_
_entity_poly.entity_id
_entity_poly.type
_entity_poly.pdbx_seq_one_letter_code
_entity_poly.pdbx_strand_id
1 'polypeptide(L)' 'MHYVIAGAGPAAVAAAEHLRQLDSDSEITLIGAQAQLPYSRMAIPYYLSGKIGQEGTHL' A
#
# COMPACT_ATOMS: atom_id res chain seq x y z
N MET A 1 -2.32 10.90 -17.69
CA MET A 1 -0.87 10.77 -17.40
C MET A 1 -0.62 9.42 -16.74
N HIS A 2 0.63 8.96 -16.67
CA HIS A 2 1.00 7.72 -15.96
C HIS A 2 2.00 8.05 -14.85
N TYR A 3 1.58 7.84 -13.60
CA TYR A 3 2.43 8.03 -12.43
C TYR A 3 3.04 6.68 -12.02
N VAL A 4 4.37 6.65 -11.92
CA VAL A 4 5.10 5.47 -11.43
C VAL A 4 5.73 5.81 -10.09
N ILE A 5 5.35 5.07 -9.05
CA ILE A 5 5.84 5.26 -7.67
C ILE A 5 6.79 4.11 -7.31
N ALA A 6 8.04 4.44 -7.01
CA ALA A 6 9.02 3.48 -6.51
C ALA A 6 8.81 3.27 -5.00
N GLY A 7 8.10 2.21 -4.64
CA GLY A 7 7.71 1.86 -3.28
C GLY A 7 6.27 1.37 -3.20
N ALA A 8 6.03 0.48 -2.23
CA ALA A 8 4.71 -0.12 -1.96
C ALA A 8 4.38 -0.11 -0.46
N GLY A 9 4.90 0.88 0.26
CA GLY A 9 4.63 1.09 1.69
C GLY A 9 3.57 2.17 1.94
N PRO A 10 3.28 2.51 3.21
CA PRO A 10 2.23 3.47 3.57
C PRO A 10 2.34 4.83 2.87
N ALA A 11 3.57 5.35 2.71
CA ALA A 11 3.79 6.61 2.02
C ALA A 11 3.43 6.54 0.51
N ALA A 12 3.72 5.41 -0.14
CA ALA A 12 3.39 5.22 -1.55
C ALA A 12 1.88 5.07 -1.77
N VAL A 13 1.21 4.34 -0.88
CA VAL A 13 -0.26 4.19 -0.90
C VAL A 13 -0.92 5.55 -0.69
N ALA A 14 -0.51 6.30 0.35
CA ALA A 14 -1.05 7.64 0.60
C ALA A 14 -0.82 8.62 -0.57
N ALA A 15 0.35 8.56 -1.21
CA ALA A 15 0.62 9.35 -2.40
C ALA A 15 -0.29 8.96 -3.57
N ALA A 16 -0.49 7.66 -3.81
CA ALA A 16 -1.38 7.17 -4.85
C ALA A 16 -2.84 7.58 -4.61
N GLU A 17 -3.34 7.49 -3.37
CA GLU A 17 -4.68 7.94 -2.99
C GLU A 17 -4.86 9.44 -3.25
N HIS A 18 -3.88 10.26 -2.88
CA HIS A 18 -3.95 11.69 -3.10
C HIS A 18 -3.86 12.06 -4.59
N LEU A 19 -3.02 11.37 -5.36
CA LEU A 19 -2.98 11.52 -6.83
C LEU A 19 -4.33 11.16 -7.45
N ARG A 20 -5.00 10.10 -7.00
CA ARG A 20 -6.34 9.73 -7.51
C ARG A 20 -7.40 10.80 -7.25
N GLN A 21 -7.29 11.55 -6.16
CA GLN A 21 -8.19 12.67 -5.86
C GLN A 21 -7.97 13.86 -6.80
N LEU A 22 -6.72 14.09 -7.23
CA LEU A 22 -6.32 15.23 -8.06
C LEU A 22 -6.44 14.95 -9.56
N ASP A 23 -6.24 13.69 -9.98
CA ASP A 23 -6.30 13.23 -11.36
C ASP A 23 -6.98 11.84 -11.40
N SER A 24 -8.31 11.86 -11.54
CA SER A 24 -9.15 10.66 -11.52
C SER A 24 -8.99 9.75 -12.72
N ASP A 25 -8.38 10.24 -13.81
CA ASP A 25 -8.26 9.50 -15.08
C ASP A 25 -6.84 8.99 -15.31
N SER A 26 -5.89 9.34 -14.43
CA SER A 26 -4.52 8.85 -14.50
C SER A 26 -4.38 7.35 -14.23
N GLU A 27 -3.37 6.75 -14.85
CA GLU A 27 -2.86 5.44 -14.43
C GLU A 27 -1.82 5.63 -13.33
N ILE A 28 -1.84 4.77 -12.31
CA ILE A 28 -0.90 4.81 -11.20
C ILE A 28 -0.35 3.39 -10.99
N THR A 29 0.98 3.24 -11.11
CA THR A 29 1.67 1.97 -10.86
C THR A 29 2.60 2.11 -9.66
N LEU A 30 2.42 1.25 -8.66
CA LEU A 30 3.33 1.13 -7.52
C LEU A 30 4.30 -0.04 -7.79
N ILE A 31 5.60 0.22 -7.65
CA ILE A 31 6.64 -0.80 -7.79
C ILE A 31 7.15 -1.16 -6.39
N GLY A 32 6.79 -2.35 -5.93
CA GLY A 32 7.31 -2.94 -4.70
C GLY A 32 8.55 -3.78 -4.93
N ALA A 33 9.42 -3.88 -3.91
CA ALA A 33 10.53 -4.84 -3.91
C ALA A 33 10.11 -6.27 -3.50
N GLN A 34 8.87 -6.41 -3.01
CA GLN A 34 8.29 -7.67 -2.55
C GLN A 34 7.21 -8.12 -3.54
N ALA A 35 7.05 -9.45 -3.67
CA ALA A 35 6.03 -10.02 -4.54
C ALA A 35 4.61 -9.94 -3.93
N GLN A 36 4.53 -9.73 -2.61
CA GLN A 36 3.28 -9.59 -1.88
C GLN A 36 2.67 -8.20 -2.10
N LEU A 37 1.35 -8.12 -1.98
CA LEU A 37 0.61 -6.85 -1.95
C LEU A 37 1.09 -5.96 -0.79
N PRO A 38 0.94 -4.62 -0.89
CA PRO A 38 1.21 -3.69 0.21
C PRO A 38 0.59 -4.15 1.54
N TYR A 39 1.41 -4.16 2.59
CA TYR A 39 0.96 -4.54 3.93
C TYR A 39 1.66 -3.71 5.01
N SER A 40 0.98 -3.53 6.13
CA SER A 40 1.49 -2.86 7.32
C SER A 40 2.41 -3.80 8.09
N ARG A 41 3.72 -3.58 7.98
CA ARG A 41 4.71 -4.28 8.80
C ARG A 41 4.49 -4.08 10.30
N MET A 42 3.91 -2.94 10.69
CA MET A 42 3.53 -2.65 12.07
C MET A 42 2.35 -3.51 12.56
N ALA A 43 1.56 -4.10 11.66
CA ALA A 43 0.45 -4.99 12.00
C ALA A 43 0.92 -6.42 12.32
N ILE A 44 2.12 -6.82 11.88
CA ILE A 44 2.64 -8.19 12.05
C ILE A 44 2.59 -8.67 13.52
N PRO A 45 3.05 -7.90 14.53
CA PRO A 45 3.03 -8.36 15.91
C PRO A 45 1.60 -8.66 16.42
N TYR A 46 0.61 -7.92 15.93
CA TYR A 46 -0.80 -8.13 16.30
C TYR A 46 -1.36 -9.38 15.63
N TYR A 47 -0.99 -9.64 14.38
CA TYR A 47 -1.33 -10.89 13.68
C TYR A 47 -0.72 -12.10 14.38
N LEU A 48 0.58 -12.05 14.68
CA LEU A 48 1.29 -13.14 15.36
C LEU A 48 0.79 -13.40 16.79
N SER A 49 0.26 -12.38 17.47
CA SER A 49 -0.36 -12.52 18.79
C SER A 49 -1.85 -12.89 18.75
N GLY A 50 -2.41 -13.12 17.55
CA GLY A 50 -3.82 -13.51 17.37
C GLY A 50 -4.83 -12.40 17.65
N LYS A 51 -4.39 -11.14 17.72
CA LYS A 51 -5.26 -9.98 17.99
C LYS A 51 -6.00 -9.50 16.75
N ILE A 52 -5.48 -9.79 15.56
CA ILE A 52 -6.09 -9.48 14.26
C ILE A 52 -5.94 -10.68 13.32
N GLY A 53 -6.83 -10.81 12.34
CA GLY A 53 -6.64 -11.72 11.20
C GLY A 53 -5.65 -11.17 10.17
N GLN A 54 -5.39 -11.94 9.12
CA GLN A 54 -4.44 -11.57 8.07
C GLN A 54 -4.87 -10.31 7.31
N GLU A 55 -6.18 -10.13 7.10
CA GLU A 55 -6.79 -8.97 6.47
C GLU A 55 -6.44 -7.66 7.19
N GLY A 56 -6.26 -7.71 8.52
CA GLY A 56 -5.82 -6.56 9.31
C GLY A 56 -4.38 -6.13 9.05
N THR A 57 -3.64 -6.86 8.20
CA THR A 57 -2.28 -6.50 7.80
C THR A 57 -2.22 -5.73 6.48
N HIS A 58 -3.28 -5.67 5.68
CA HIS A 58 -3.24 -5.02 4.37
C HIS A 58 -3.21 -3.47 4.49
N LEU A 59 -2.60 -2.81 3.51
CA LEU A 59 -2.63 -1.34 3.35
C LEU A 59 -3.67 -0.91 2.32
#